data_AF-A0A1M4NC97-F1
#
_entry.id   AF-A0A1M4NC97-F1
#
_cell.length_a   1.000
_cell.length_b   1.000
_cell.length_c   1.000
_cell.angle_alpha   90.00
_cell.angle_beta   90.00
_cell.angle_gamma   90.00
#
_symmetry.space_group_name_H-M   'P 1'
#
loop_
_entity.id
_entity.type
_entity.pdbx_description
1 polymer ?
#
loop_
_entity_poly.entity_id
_entity_poly.type
_entity_poly.pdbx_seq_one_letter_code
_entity_poly.pdbx_strand_id
1 'polypeptide(L)'
;MPFGWDLYRIDYPPYVFTHKEAKYKALIEEIKKVHSTGQPILIGTSSVKESDQLAKLLEEVGISCQVLNAKNDELEAHIIENAGVLGAVTVSTNMAGRGVDILLGGPEGNNREKIKKLGGLKDEILEKDYPKLYESLKAKYSSEEIETFKRNLRLFHMDQHWADYLDKVANLRQGIHLNAIGGKDPLREFQLKLIEQFKALKEEIEESIKEDYKEVELSISAFEELKERIKAPEATWTYLVNDDSIKNTLGLLKGLVKISGMNNFFSWLTFAAEYEFNKLFIGSRK
;
A
#
# COMPACT_ATOMS: atom_id res chain seq x y z
N MET A 1 3.66 -17.84 2.77
CA MET A 1 2.71 -18.52 1.84
C MET A 1 2.60 -17.68 0.58
N PRO A 2 2.97 -18.18 -0.60
CA PRO A 2 3.24 -17.34 -1.76
C PRO A 2 2.10 -17.40 -2.79
N PHE A 3 1.61 -16.26 -3.26
CA PHE A 3 0.58 -16.20 -4.30
C PHE A 3 1.03 -15.41 -5.51
N GLY A 4 1.69 -16.11 -6.45
CA GLY A 4 2.16 -15.68 -7.77
C GLY A 4 1.31 -14.61 -8.45
N TRP A 5 1.77 -13.34 -8.57
CA TRP A 5 1.34 -12.32 -9.55
C TRP A 5 2.43 -11.24 -9.76
N ASP A 6 2.77 -10.92 -11.01
CA ASP A 6 3.62 -9.77 -11.36
C ASP A 6 2.98 -8.42 -11.02
N LEU A 7 3.18 -7.70 -9.88
CA LEU A 7 2.58 -6.37 -9.52
C LEU A 7 2.56 -5.20 -10.57
N TYR A 8 1.76 -5.20 -11.64
CA TYR A 8 1.38 -4.05 -12.50
C TYR A 8 0.18 -3.30 -11.93
N ARG A 9 0.37 -2.84 -10.69
CA ARG A 9 -0.45 -1.77 -10.14
C ARG A 9 0.12 -0.47 -10.70
N ILE A 10 -0.66 0.26 -11.50
CA ILE A 10 -0.28 1.60 -11.93
C ILE A 10 -0.44 2.54 -10.72
N ASP A 11 0.69 2.90 -10.12
CA ASP A 11 0.76 3.91 -9.06
C ASP A 11 0.82 5.30 -9.69
N TYR A 12 -0.32 6.00 -9.75
CA TYR A 12 -0.35 7.38 -10.22
C TYR A 12 0.33 8.32 -9.20
N PRO A 13 1.00 9.40 -9.65
CA PRO A 13 1.52 10.42 -8.76
C PRO A 13 0.37 11.08 -7.96
N PRO A 14 0.65 11.60 -6.76
CA PRO A 14 -0.39 12.21 -5.93
C PRO A 14 -0.97 13.47 -6.60
N TYR A 15 -2.29 13.57 -6.62
CA TYR A 15 -2.99 14.78 -7.02
C TYR A 15 -3.11 15.74 -5.83
N VAL A 16 -2.71 17.00 -6.03
CA VAL A 16 -2.75 18.05 -5.00
C VAL A 16 -3.83 19.06 -5.37
N PHE A 17 -4.71 19.35 -4.40
CA PHE A 17 -5.82 20.28 -4.55
C PHE A 17 -5.68 21.44 -3.56
N THR A 18 -6.21 22.61 -3.91
CA THR A 18 -6.10 23.82 -3.09
C THR A 18 -6.96 23.78 -1.82
N HIS A 19 -8.11 23.10 -1.87
CA HIS A 19 -9.05 22.98 -0.74
C HIS A 19 -9.83 21.66 -0.84
N LYS A 20 -10.52 21.29 0.26
CA LYS A 20 -11.20 19.99 0.39
C LYS A 20 -12.34 19.80 -0.62
N GLU A 21 -13.13 20.82 -0.89
CA GLU A 21 -14.26 20.70 -1.83
C GLU A 21 -13.80 20.38 -3.25
N ALA A 22 -12.75 21.05 -3.73
CA ALA A 22 -12.12 20.72 -5.02
C ALA A 22 -11.60 19.27 -5.06
N LYS A 23 -10.98 18.79 -3.97
CA LYS A 23 -10.56 17.37 -3.86
C LYS A 23 -11.76 16.43 -3.98
N TYR A 24 -12.84 16.67 -3.23
CA TYR A 24 -14.02 15.79 -3.26
C TYR A 24 -14.71 15.82 -4.62
N LYS A 25 -14.85 16.99 -5.25
CA LYS A 25 -15.43 17.10 -6.58
C LYS A 25 -14.64 16.30 -7.62
N ALA A 26 -13.32 16.48 -7.66
CA ALA A 26 -12.45 15.74 -8.57
C ALA A 26 -12.46 14.23 -8.30
N LEU A 27 -12.48 13.84 -7.02
CA LEU A 27 -12.60 12.44 -6.62
C LEU A 27 -13.89 11.80 -7.13
N ILE A 28 -15.03 12.48 -6.97
CA ILE A 28 -16.33 11.99 -7.44
C ILE A 28 -16.38 11.89 -8.98
N GLU A 29 -15.81 12.87 -9.69
CA GLU A 29 -15.72 12.83 -11.15
C GLU A 29 -14.87 11.65 -11.65
N GLU A 30 -13.74 11.37 -11.01
CA GLU A 30 -12.91 10.22 -11.36
C GLU A 30 -13.60 8.90 -11.03
N ILE A 31 -14.24 8.79 -9.85
CA ILE A 31 -15.01 7.59 -9.47
C ILE A 31 -16.11 7.32 -10.49
N LYS A 32 -16.87 8.34 -10.91
CA LYS A 32 -17.90 8.18 -11.97
C LYS A 32 -17.32 7.65 -13.27
N LYS A 33 -16.21 8.24 -13.72
CA LYS A 33 -15.53 7.84 -14.95
C LYS A 33 -15.09 6.38 -14.88
N VAL A 34 -14.40 5.99 -13.81
CA VAL A 34 -13.94 4.61 -13.63
C VAL A 34 -15.12 3.64 -13.46
N HIS A 35 -16.11 3.99 -12.65
CA HIS A 35 -17.29 3.16 -12.40
C HIS A 35 -18.10 2.91 -13.67
N SER A 36 -18.16 3.87 -14.60
CA SER A 36 -18.82 3.70 -15.90
C SER A 36 -18.22 2.59 -16.77
N THR A 37 -16.95 2.22 -16.53
CA THR A 37 -16.27 1.10 -17.21
C THR A 37 -16.61 -0.27 -16.61
N GLY A 38 -17.21 -0.29 -15.43
CA GLY A 38 -17.45 -1.48 -14.62
C GLY A 38 -16.23 -1.95 -13.82
N GLN A 39 -15.15 -1.19 -13.78
CA GLN A 39 -13.98 -1.51 -12.96
C GLN A 39 -14.33 -1.39 -11.45
N PRO A 40 -13.99 -2.40 -10.61
CA PRO A 40 -14.15 -2.29 -9.17
C PRO A 40 -13.23 -1.21 -8.56
N ILE A 41 -13.74 -0.48 -7.56
CA ILE A 41 -13.05 0.66 -6.94
C ILE A 41 -13.01 0.47 -5.42
N LEU A 42 -11.80 0.57 -4.84
CA LEU A 42 -11.57 0.63 -3.40
C LEU A 42 -11.05 2.02 -3.01
N ILE A 43 -11.70 2.66 -2.04
CA ILE A 43 -11.37 4.03 -1.63
C ILE A 43 -10.95 4.03 -0.15
N GLY A 44 -9.69 4.39 0.10
CA GLY A 44 -9.16 4.53 1.46
C GLY A 44 -9.47 5.90 2.07
N THR A 45 -10.01 5.94 3.28
CA THR A 45 -10.22 7.16 4.07
C THR A 45 -9.45 7.12 5.40
N SER A 46 -9.15 8.32 5.92
CA SER A 46 -8.39 8.45 7.16
C SER A 46 -9.24 8.34 8.43
N SER A 47 -10.57 8.48 8.29
CA SER A 47 -11.51 8.44 9.42
C SER A 47 -12.89 7.94 8.99
N VAL A 48 -13.64 7.42 9.98
CA VAL A 48 -15.04 6.98 9.80
C VAL A 48 -15.94 8.12 9.31
N LYS A 49 -15.69 9.35 9.78
CA LYS A 49 -16.45 10.53 9.34
C LYS A 49 -16.23 10.83 7.86
N GLU A 50 -15.00 10.68 7.37
CA GLU A 50 -14.70 10.89 5.95
C GLU A 50 -15.31 9.81 5.07
N SER A 51 -15.34 8.54 5.51
CA SER A 51 -16.01 7.48 4.76
C SER A 51 -17.52 7.69 4.67
N ASP A 52 -18.16 8.08 5.78
CA ASP A 52 -19.61 8.32 5.79
C ASP A 52 -19.99 9.53 4.93
N GLN A 53 -19.17 10.58 4.95
CA GLN A 53 -19.36 11.75 4.09
C GLN A 53 -19.22 11.37 2.61
N LEU A 54 -18.18 10.62 2.26
CA LEU A 54 -17.95 10.19 0.88
C LEU A 54 -19.07 9.28 0.37
N ALA A 55 -19.58 8.37 1.21
CA ALA A 55 -20.68 7.48 0.85
C ALA A 55 -21.95 8.27 0.48
N LYS A 56 -22.30 9.31 1.26
CA LYS A 56 -23.42 10.20 0.94
C LYS A 56 -23.23 10.92 -0.39
N LEU A 57 -22.03 11.45 -0.62
CA LEU A 57 -21.71 12.13 -1.87
C LEU A 57 -21.80 11.18 -3.08
N LEU A 58 -21.46 9.89 -2.92
CA LEU A 58 -21.61 8.89 -3.98
C LEU A 58 -23.08 8.54 -4.24
N GLU A 59 -23.88 8.41 -3.19
CA GLU A 59 -25.32 8.15 -3.27
C GLU A 59 -26.07 9.28 -4.00
N GLU A 60 -25.71 10.54 -3.73
CA GLU A 60 -26.27 11.73 -4.42
C GLU A 60 -26.07 11.69 -5.94
N VAL A 61 -25.06 10.97 -6.42
CA VAL A 61 -24.77 10.79 -7.85
C VAL A 61 -25.10 9.42 -8.40
N GLY A 62 -25.87 8.64 -7.63
CA GLY A 62 -26.43 7.35 -8.06
C GLY A 62 -25.43 6.19 -8.04
N ILE A 63 -24.31 6.33 -7.33
CA ILE A 63 -23.32 5.27 -7.15
C ILE A 63 -23.52 4.65 -5.77
N SER A 64 -23.99 3.41 -5.74
CA SER A 64 -24.07 2.64 -4.49
C SER A 64 -22.68 2.19 -4.05
N CYS A 65 -22.34 2.38 -2.78
CA CYS A 65 -21.08 1.93 -2.21
C CYS A 65 -21.27 1.21 -0.88
N GLN A 66 -20.36 0.28 -0.58
CA GLN A 66 -20.26 -0.37 0.73
C GLN A 66 -19.24 0.35 1.60
N VAL A 67 -19.51 0.52 2.90
CA VAL A 67 -18.62 1.23 3.85
C VAL A 67 -18.11 0.27 4.92
N LEU A 68 -16.80 0.28 5.15
CA LEU A 68 -16.10 -0.54 6.14
C LEU A 68 -15.53 0.36 7.25
N ASN A 69 -15.98 0.14 8.49
CA ASN A 69 -15.70 1.04 9.62
C ASN A 69 -15.02 0.36 10.82
N ALA A 70 -14.50 -0.86 10.66
CA ALA A 70 -13.78 -1.63 11.69
C ALA A 70 -14.60 -1.83 12.99
N LYS A 71 -15.92 -2.00 12.85
CA LYS A 71 -16.83 -2.29 13.98
C LYS A 71 -17.19 -3.76 14.08
N ASN A 72 -17.18 -4.50 12.97
CA ASN A 72 -17.57 -5.91 12.96
C ASN A 72 -16.79 -6.70 11.89
N ASP A 73 -15.73 -7.39 12.33
CA ASP A 73 -14.76 -8.04 11.46
C ASP A 73 -15.37 -9.14 10.56
N GLU A 74 -16.33 -9.93 11.04
CA GLU A 74 -16.93 -11.04 10.26
C GLU A 74 -17.87 -10.55 9.14
N LEU A 75 -18.66 -9.53 9.42
CA LEU A 75 -19.52 -8.91 8.39
C LEU A 75 -18.68 -8.09 7.40
N GLU A 76 -17.60 -7.48 7.86
CA GLU A 76 -16.68 -6.71 7.02
C GLU A 76 -15.87 -7.60 6.06
N ALA A 77 -15.53 -8.83 6.47
CA ALA A 77 -14.88 -9.80 5.58
C ALA A 77 -15.73 -10.10 4.34
N HIS A 78 -17.04 -10.36 4.52
CA HIS A 78 -17.97 -10.58 3.41
C HIS A 78 -18.07 -9.37 2.47
N ILE A 79 -17.99 -8.15 3.00
CA ILE A 79 -18.04 -6.93 2.20
C ILE A 79 -16.75 -6.79 1.38
N ILE A 80 -15.58 -7.02 1.99
CA ILE A 80 -14.28 -6.96 1.31
C ILE A 80 -14.16 -8.04 0.22
N GLU A 81 -14.60 -9.27 0.48
CA GLU A 81 -14.54 -10.37 -0.50
C GLU A 81 -15.28 -10.03 -1.80
N ASN A 82 -16.37 -9.28 -1.69
CA ASN A 82 -17.17 -8.82 -2.82
C ASN A 82 -16.67 -7.51 -3.45
N ALA A 83 -15.64 -6.87 -2.89
CA ALA A 83 -15.09 -5.61 -3.39
C ALA A 83 -14.46 -5.75 -4.79
N GLY A 84 -14.11 -6.97 -5.20
CA GLY A 84 -13.55 -7.28 -6.52
C GLY A 84 -14.57 -7.63 -7.60
N VAL A 85 -15.88 -7.58 -7.30
CA VAL A 85 -16.97 -7.82 -8.26
C VAL A 85 -17.08 -6.67 -9.26
N LEU A 86 -17.50 -6.96 -10.49
CA LEU A 86 -17.69 -5.96 -11.55
C LEU A 86 -18.59 -4.80 -11.08
N GLY A 87 -18.08 -3.57 -11.16
CA GLY A 87 -18.79 -2.35 -10.76
C GLY A 87 -18.86 -2.10 -9.26
N ALA A 88 -18.24 -2.94 -8.41
CA ALA A 88 -18.25 -2.73 -6.97
C ALA A 88 -17.53 -1.42 -6.58
N VAL A 89 -18.11 -0.68 -5.64
CA VAL A 89 -17.48 0.51 -5.03
C VAL A 89 -17.45 0.31 -3.52
N THR A 90 -16.26 0.26 -2.95
CA THR A 90 -16.02 -0.02 -1.53
C THR A 90 -15.22 1.11 -0.91
N VAL A 91 -15.70 1.66 0.21
CA VAL A 91 -15.03 2.70 0.98
C VAL A 91 -14.52 2.07 2.28
N SER A 92 -13.21 2.12 2.50
CA SER A 92 -12.57 1.54 3.67
C SER A 92 -11.79 2.57 4.47
N THR A 93 -11.89 2.49 5.80
CA THR A 93 -10.95 3.18 6.69
C THR A 93 -9.62 2.42 6.76
N ASN A 94 -8.49 3.10 6.99
CA ASN A 94 -7.14 2.52 6.96
C ASN A 94 -6.91 1.17 7.68
N MET A 95 -7.76 0.78 8.65
CA MET A 95 -7.64 -0.47 9.38
C MET A 95 -8.67 -1.55 8.98
N ALA A 96 -9.72 -1.19 8.25
CA ALA A 96 -10.81 -2.11 7.94
C ALA A 96 -10.47 -3.01 6.74
N GLY A 97 -10.79 -4.31 6.87
CA GLY A 97 -10.55 -5.31 5.81
C GLY A 97 -9.10 -5.78 5.66
N ARG A 98 -8.24 -5.54 6.64
CA ARG A 98 -6.87 -6.06 6.63
C ARG A 98 -6.88 -7.58 6.82
N GLY A 99 -6.15 -8.30 5.98
CA GLY A 99 -6.02 -9.76 6.07
C GLY A 99 -7.08 -10.54 5.29
N VAL A 100 -7.93 -9.85 4.53
CA VAL A 100 -8.91 -10.46 3.61
C VAL A 100 -8.53 -10.10 2.18
N ASP A 101 -8.36 -11.12 1.33
CA ASP A 101 -7.98 -10.95 -0.07
C ASP A 101 -9.17 -10.48 -0.92
N ILE A 102 -8.93 -9.50 -1.80
CA ILE A 102 -9.93 -9.04 -2.77
C ILE A 102 -9.77 -9.83 -4.06
N LEU A 103 -10.65 -10.81 -4.28
CA LEU A 103 -10.65 -11.64 -5.48
C LEU A 103 -11.36 -10.93 -6.64
N LEU A 104 -10.69 -10.82 -7.80
CA LEU A 104 -11.31 -10.32 -9.02
C LEU A 104 -12.47 -11.23 -9.44
N GLY A 105 -13.68 -10.66 -9.51
CA GLY A 105 -14.93 -11.37 -9.76
C GLY A 105 -15.66 -11.87 -8.51
N GLY A 106 -15.18 -11.53 -7.31
CA GLY A 106 -15.70 -12.01 -6.03
C GLY A 106 -15.37 -13.49 -5.78
N PRO A 107 -15.97 -14.11 -4.75
CA PRO A 107 -15.74 -15.52 -4.38
C PRO A 107 -16.04 -16.51 -5.52
N GLU A 108 -17.04 -16.18 -6.35
CA GLU A 108 -17.45 -17.02 -7.48
C GLU A 108 -16.59 -16.83 -8.75
N GLY A 109 -15.72 -15.80 -8.78
CA GLY A 109 -14.85 -15.54 -9.94
C GLY A 109 -15.57 -15.03 -11.20
N ASN A 110 -16.80 -14.55 -11.07
CA ASN A 110 -17.61 -14.08 -12.19
C ASN A 110 -16.95 -12.88 -12.89
N ASN A 111 -16.92 -12.88 -14.23
CA ASN A 111 -16.32 -11.81 -15.05
C ASN A 111 -14.82 -11.53 -14.76
N ARG A 112 -14.09 -12.45 -14.11
CA ARG A 112 -12.67 -12.28 -13.75
C ARG A 112 -11.79 -11.86 -14.92
N GLU A 113 -11.94 -12.50 -16.08
CA GLU A 113 -11.16 -12.16 -17.29
C GLU A 113 -11.52 -10.78 -17.86
N LYS A 114 -12.77 -10.36 -17.74
CA LYS A 114 -13.20 -9.00 -18.13
C LYS A 114 -12.57 -7.96 -17.20
N ILE A 115 -12.56 -8.23 -15.89
CA ILE A 115 -11.99 -7.34 -14.88
C ILE A 115 -10.46 -7.24 -15.03
N LYS A 116 -9.76 -8.35 -15.27
CA LYS A 116 -8.31 -8.36 -15.57
C LYS A 116 -7.96 -7.52 -16.81
N LYS A 117 -8.82 -7.50 -17.84
CA LYS A 117 -8.59 -6.68 -19.04
C LYS A 117 -8.79 -5.19 -18.79
N LEU A 118 -9.61 -4.82 -17.80
CA LEU A 118 -9.80 -3.43 -17.37
C LEU A 118 -8.59 -2.92 -16.55
N GLY A 119 -7.70 -3.81 -16.11
CA GLY A 119 -6.41 -3.49 -15.50
C GLY A 119 -5.80 -4.68 -14.76
N GLY A 120 -4.48 -4.69 -14.56
CA GLY A 120 -3.82 -5.73 -13.76
C GLY A 120 -2.35 -5.97 -14.09
N LEU A 121 -1.81 -6.92 -13.32
CA LEU A 121 -0.46 -7.47 -13.23
C LEU A 121 0.01 -8.16 -14.55
N LYS A 122 0.94 -7.58 -15.31
CA LYS A 122 1.49 -8.07 -16.59
C LYS A 122 3.01 -7.92 -16.75
N ASP A 123 3.88 -8.90 -16.45
CA ASP A 123 5.31 -8.68 -16.74
C ASP A 123 5.62 -8.43 -18.22
N GLU A 124 6.30 -7.33 -18.56
CA GLU A 124 6.72 -7.01 -19.93
C GLU A 124 8.25 -6.90 -20.03
N ILE A 125 9.00 -7.05 -18.92
CA ILE A 125 10.48 -6.95 -18.94
C ILE A 125 11.06 -7.98 -19.90
N LEU A 126 10.56 -9.22 -19.87
CA LEU A 126 11.01 -10.30 -20.74
C LEU A 126 10.73 -9.99 -22.23
N GLU A 127 9.50 -9.57 -22.55
CA GLU A 127 9.07 -9.24 -23.92
C GLU A 127 9.82 -8.04 -24.50
N LYS A 128 10.03 -7.00 -23.69
CA LYS A 128 10.55 -5.70 -24.11
C LYS A 128 12.07 -5.68 -24.13
N ASP A 129 12.70 -6.13 -23.06
CA ASP A 129 14.14 -5.99 -22.86
C ASP A 129 14.90 -7.22 -23.37
N TYR A 130 14.27 -8.41 -23.44
CA TYR A 130 14.88 -9.67 -23.86
C TYR A 130 14.06 -10.43 -24.95
N PRO A 131 13.77 -9.81 -26.11
CA PRO A 131 12.89 -10.40 -27.12
C PRO A 131 13.41 -11.72 -27.71
N LYS A 132 14.74 -11.89 -27.81
CA LYS A 132 15.36 -13.12 -28.29
C LYS A 132 15.14 -14.29 -27.33
N LEU A 133 15.33 -14.04 -26.04
CA LEU A 133 15.06 -15.01 -24.99
C LEU A 133 13.57 -15.40 -24.99
N TYR A 134 12.69 -14.42 -25.09
CA TYR A 134 11.24 -14.66 -25.14
C TYR A 134 10.81 -15.59 -26.29
N GLU A 135 11.32 -15.35 -27.51
CA GLU A 135 11.05 -16.23 -28.65
C GLU A 135 11.62 -17.65 -28.44
N SER A 136 12.81 -17.76 -27.84
CA SER A 136 13.41 -19.07 -27.51
C SER A 136 12.60 -19.86 -26.47
N LEU A 137 11.98 -19.17 -25.51
CA LEU A 137 11.13 -19.79 -24.50
C LEU A 137 9.79 -20.22 -25.10
N LYS A 138 9.18 -19.40 -25.97
CA LYS A 138 7.96 -19.76 -26.71
C LYS A 138 8.11 -21.01 -27.58
N ALA A 139 9.30 -21.25 -28.12
CA ALA A 139 9.56 -22.46 -28.89
C ALA A 139 9.51 -23.75 -28.06
N LYS A 140 9.65 -23.65 -26.72
CA LYS A 140 9.79 -24.80 -25.81
C LYS A 140 8.68 -24.93 -24.78
N TYR A 141 8.09 -23.81 -24.36
CA TYR A 141 7.08 -23.76 -23.29
C TYR A 141 5.79 -23.14 -23.80
N SER A 142 4.67 -23.53 -23.19
CA SER A 142 3.38 -22.92 -23.45
C SER A 142 3.33 -21.47 -22.96
N SER A 143 2.44 -20.65 -23.54
CA SER A 143 2.25 -19.26 -23.11
C SER A 143 1.84 -19.16 -21.63
N GLU A 144 1.07 -20.13 -21.12
CA GLU A 144 0.64 -20.15 -19.72
C GLU A 144 1.78 -20.45 -18.74
N GLU A 145 2.73 -21.31 -19.13
CA GLU A 145 3.92 -21.59 -18.33
C GLU A 145 4.85 -20.38 -18.25
N ILE A 146 5.04 -19.67 -19.37
CA ILE A 146 5.89 -18.47 -19.43
C ILE A 146 5.28 -17.37 -18.55
N GLU A 147 3.97 -17.14 -18.64
CA GLU A 147 3.26 -16.18 -17.79
C GLU A 147 3.33 -16.56 -16.31
N THR A 148 3.18 -17.85 -15.97
CA THR A 148 3.31 -18.33 -14.59
C THR A 148 4.72 -18.18 -14.06
N PHE A 149 5.72 -18.40 -14.91
CA PHE A 149 7.13 -18.26 -14.55
C PHE A 149 7.49 -16.80 -14.26
N LYS A 150 7.21 -15.88 -15.18
CA LYS A 150 7.47 -14.43 -15.03
C LYS A 150 6.91 -13.92 -13.70
N ARG A 151 5.65 -14.29 -13.49
CA ARG A 151 4.89 -14.04 -12.29
C ARG A 151 5.55 -14.51 -10.99
N ASN A 152 6.02 -15.75 -10.96
CA ASN A 152 6.65 -16.34 -9.78
C ASN A 152 8.02 -15.73 -9.53
N LEU A 153 8.78 -15.46 -10.60
CA LEU A 153 10.09 -14.80 -10.55
C LEU A 153 9.98 -13.41 -9.91
N ARG A 154 9.01 -12.62 -10.36
CA ARG A 154 8.80 -11.29 -9.82
C ARG A 154 8.39 -11.31 -8.34
N LEU A 155 7.50 -12.22 -7.97
CA LEU A 155 7.15 -12.36 -6.56
C LEU A 155 8.31 -12.77 -5.67
N PHE A 156 9.12 -13.69 -6.15
CA PHE A 156 10.31 -14.12 -5.43
C PHE A 156 11.20 -12.92 -5.08
N HIS A 157 11.49 -12.05 -6.06
CA HIS A 157 12.27 -10.83 -5.82
C HIS A 157 11.54 -9.81 -4.96
N MET A 158 10.23 -9.64 -5.16
CA MET A 158 9.43 -8.76 -4.31
C MET A 158 9.49 -9.17 -2.83
N ASP A 159 9.34 -10.47 -2.54
CA ASP A 159 9.36 -10.99 -1.17
C ASP A 159 10.75 -10.81 -0.52
N GLN A 160 11.82 -11.13 -1.25
CA GLN A 160 13.21 -10.96 -0.78
C GLN A 160 13.51 -9.49 -0.47
N HIS A 161 13.32 -8.62 -1.46
CA HIS A 161 13.64 -7.20 -1.30
C HIS A 161 12.70 -6.50 -0.30
N TRP A 162 11.46 -6.96 -0.15
CA TRP A 162 10.56 -6.44 0.89
C TRP A 162 11.05 -6.81 2.30
N ALA A 163 11.55 -8.02 2.51
CA ALA A 163 12.15 -8.42 3.78
C ALA A 163 13.37 -7.54 4.11
N ASP A 164 14.24 -7.33 3.14
CA ASP A 164 15.41 -6.44 3.27
C ASP A 164 15.00 -4.99 3.54
N TYR A 165 13.96 -4.50 2.86
CA TYR A 165 13.39 -3.17 3.11
C TYR A 165 12.87 -3.04 4.54
N LEU A 166 12.17 -4.04 5.07
CA LEU A 166 11.68 -4.02 6.45
C LEU A 166 12.84 -3.99 7.45
N ASP A 167 13.93 -4.69 7.18
CA ASP A 167 15.15 -4.62 8.01
C ASP A 167 15.81 -3.22 7.93
N LYS A 168 15.97 -2.66 6.71
CA LYS A 168 16.44 -1.28 6.49
C LYS A 168 15.59 -0.27 7.28
N VAL A 169 14.26 -0.42 7.27
CA VAL A 169 13.32 0.45 8.01
C VAL A 169 13.42 0.24 9.52
N ALA A 170 13.57 -1.00 9.99
CA ALA A 170 13.76 -1.28 11.42
C ALA A 170 15.04 -0.62 11.94
N ASN A 171 16.15 -0.75 11.21
CA ASN A 171 17.43 -0.09 11.52
C ASN A 171 17.30 1.44 11.49
N LEU A 172 16.62 1.99 10.48
CA LEU A 172 16.35 3.42 10.40
C LEU A 172 15.55 3.93 11.61
N ARG A 173 14.53 3.18 12.02
CA ARG A 173 13.69 3.50 13.17
C ARG A 173 14.49 3.48 14.48
N GLN A 174 15.40 2.52 14.64
CA GLN A 174 16.29 2.46 15.79
C GLN A 174 17.24 3.67 15.85
N GLY A 175 17.76 4.17 14.72
CA GLY A 175 18.71 5.30 14.73
C GLY A 175 18.10 6.70 14.75
N ILE A 176 16.80 6.84 14.47
CA ILE A 176 16.21 8.16 14.13
C ILE A 176 16.25 9.18 15.28
N HIS A 177 16.21 8.70 16.53
CA HIS A 177 16.18 9.56 17.71
C HIS A 177 17.49 10.33 17.91
N LEU A 178 18.61 9.87 17.35
CA LEU A 178 19.89 10.59 17.38
C LEU A 178 19.85 11.90 16.57
N ASN A 179 18.95 12.02 15.58
CA ASN A 179 18.79 13.26 14.81
C ASN A 179 18.21 14.42 15.63
N ALA A 180 17.50 14.11 16.73
CA ALA A 180 17.01 15.12 17.67
C ALA A 180 18.17 15.89 18.32
N ILE A 181 19.33 15.24 18.50
CA ILE A 181 20.54 15.86 19.07
C ILE A 181 21.09 16.94 18.13
N GLY A 182 20.87 16.80 16.81
CA GLY A 182 21.24 17.79 15.79
C GLY A 182 20.20 18.88 15.53
N GLY A 183 19.14 18.99 16.33
CA GLY A 183 18.08 19.99 16.17
C GLY A 183 17.14 19.78 14.98
N LYS A 184 17.20 18.60 14.33
CA LYS A 184 16.26 18.22 13.26
C LYS A 184 15.03 17.54 13.84
N ASP A 185 13.89 17.66 13.14
CA ASP A 185 12.67 16.91 13.45
C ASP A 185 12.83 15.42 13.07
N PRO A 186 12.90 14.49 14.05
CA PRO A 186 13.11 13.07 13.77
C PRO A 186 12.01 12.45 12.92
N LEU A 187 10.76 12.89 13.07
CA LEU A 187 9.63 12.32 12.32
C LEU A 187 9.75 12.66 10.84
N ARG A 188 10.09 13.92 10.53
CA ARG A 188 10.31 14.38 9.17
C ARG A 188 11.48 13.65 8.51
N GLU A 189 12.61 13.52 9.21
CA GLU A 189 13.79 12.80 8.70
C GLU A 189 13.48 11.31 8.44
N PHE A 190 12.67 10.68 9.30
CA PHE A 190 12.23 9.29 9.10
C PHE A 190 11.42 9.15 7.81
N GLN A 191 10.43 10.02 7.61
CA GLN A 191 9.57 10.00 6.42
C GLN A 191 10.37 10.20 5.13
N LEU A 192 11.31 11.16 5.12
CA LEU A 192 12.15 11.42 3.95
C LEU A 192 13.00 10.20 3.59
N LYS A 193 13.67 9.61 4.58
CA LYS A 193 14.50 8.42 4.38
C LYS A 193 13.67 7.19 4.00
N LEU A 194 12.47 7.04 4.56
CA LEU A 194 11.58 5.93 4.22
C LEU A 194 11.11 6.00 2.75
N ILE A 195 10.82 7.20 2.25
CA ILE A 195 10.49 7.42 0.83
C ILE A 195 11.69 7.07 -0.07
N GLU A 196 12.91 7.45 0.33
CA GLU A 196 14.14 7.12 -0.40
C GLU A 196 14.36 5.60 -0.47
N GLN A 197 14.29 4.91 0.68
CA GLN A 197 14.44 3.46 0.75
C GLN A 197 13.36 2.71 -0.06
N PHE A 198 12.12 3.20 -0.05
CA PHE A 198 11.05 2.61 -0.83
C PHE A 198 11.22 2.80 -2.35
N LYS A 199 11.83 3.92 -2.78
CA LYS A 199 12.17 4.10 -4.20
C LYS A 199 13.27 3.13 -4.62
N ALA A 200 14.33 3.02 -3.83
CA ALA A 200 15.43 2.09 -4.07
C ALA A 200 14.92 0.64 -4.18
N LEU A 201 14.03 0.23 -3.27
CA LEU A 201 13.38 -1.08 -3.31
C LEU A 201 12.76 -1.43 -4.69
N LYS A 202 12.07 -0.48 -5.32
CA LYS A 202 11.45 -0.72 -6.63
C LYS A 202 12.52 -0.98 -7.71
N GLU A 203 13.60 -0.19 -7.68
CA GLU A 203 14.72 -0.32 -8.61
C GLU A 203 15.49 -1.63 -8.38
N GLU A 204 15.75 -1.99 -7.12
CA GLU A 204 16.40 -3.23 -6.71
C GLU A 204 15.64 -4.48 -7.22
N ILE A 205 14.30 -4.50 -7.10
CA ILE A 205 13.47 -5.61 -7.61
C ILE A 205 13.60 -5.74 -9.13
N GLU A 206 13.49 -4.63 -9.87
CA GLU A 206 13.59 -4.68 -11.34
C GLU A 206 14.99 -5.11 -11.81
N GLU A 207 16.04 -4.67 -11.10
CA GLU A 207 17.42 -5.04 -11.41
C GLU A 207 17.65 -6.54 -11.21
N SER A 208 17.23 -7.12 -10.08
CA SER A 208 17.38 -8.56 -9.84
C SER A 208 16.60 -9.44 -10.83
N ILE A 209 15.40 -9.01 -11.25
CA ILE A 209 14.65 -9.70 -12.31
C ILE A 209 15.44 -9.68 -13.63
N LYS A 210 16.04 -8.54 -13.98
CA LYS A 210 16.86 -8.41 -15.20
C LYS A 210 18.14 -9.25 -15.13
N GLU A 211 18.77 -9.36 -13.97
CA GLU A 211 19.93 -10.22 -13.76
C GLU A 211 19.57 -11.69 -14.02
N ASP A 212 18.47 -12.16 -13.45
CA ASP A 212 17.98 -13.53 -13.67
C ASP A 212 17.69 -13.81 -15.16
N TYR A 213 17.08 -12.87 -15.87
CA TYR A 213 16.87 -13.03 -17.32
C TYR A 213 18.19 -13.08 -18.11
N LYS A 214 19.22 -12.33 -17.72
CA LYS A 214 20.55 -12.41 -18.35
C LYS A 214 21.18 -13.78 -18.12
N GLU A 215 21.09 -14.34 -16.91
CA GLU A 215 21.62 -15.67 -16.61
C GLU A 215 20.94 -16.76 -17.46
N VAL A 216 19.61 -16.66 -17.61
CA VAL A 216 18.84 -17.56 -18.48
C VAL A 216 19.22 -17.42 -19.95
N GLU A 217 19.47 -16.20 -20.44
CA GLU A 217 19.90 -15.97 -21.82
C GLU A 217 21.27 -16.64 -22.11
N LEU A 218 22.14 -16.73 -21.10
CA LEU A 218 23.47 -17.35 -21.21
C LEU A 218 23.42 -18.88 -21.20
N SER A 219 22.43 -19.50 -20.55
CA SER A 219 22.28 -20.97 -20.52
C SER A 219 20.83 -21.42 -20.37
N ILE A 220 20.41 -22.35 -21.23
CA ILE A 220 19.08 -22.98 -21.15
C ILE A 220 18.91 -23.78 -19.84
N SER A 221 19.99 -24.32 -19.25
CA SER A 221 19.90 -25.02 -17.95
C SER A 221 19.52 -24.07 -16.82
N ALA A 222 19.91 -22.79 -16.92
CA ALA A 222 19.61 -21.78 -15.91
C ALA A 222 18.10 -21.48 -15.82
N PHE A 223 17.30 -21.73 -16.87
CA PHE A 223 15.85 -21.58 -16.78
C PHE A 223 15.20 -22.59 -15.83
N GLU A 224 15.60 -23.86 -15.91
CA GLU A 224 15.06 -24.90 -15.02
C GLU A 224 15.60 -24.74 -13.59
N GLU A 225 16.88 -24.40 -13.43
CA GLU A 225 17.46 -24.07 -12.12
C GLU A 225 16.74 -22.89 -11.47
N LEU A 226 16.44 -21.84 -12.24
CA LEU A 226 15.71 -20.68 -11.76
C LEU A 226 14.26 -21.03 -11.40
N LYS A 227 13.58 -21.84 -12.22
CA LYS A 227 12.23 -22.37 -11.92
C LYS A 227 12.20 -23.15 -10.60
N GLU A 228 13.23 -23.94 -10.33
CA GLU A 228 13.37 -24.67 -9.06
C GLU A 228 13.64 -23.71 -7.89
N ARG A 229 14.51 -22.71 -8.08
CA ARG A 229 14.87 -21.72 -7.05
C ARG A 229 13.68 -20.86 -6.59
N ILE A 230 12.81 -20.47 -7.52
CA ILE A 230 11.64 -19.61 -7.23
C ILE A 230 10.46 -20.35 -6.58
N LYS A 231 10.62 -21.64 -6.25
CA LYS A 231 9.59 -22.38 -5.52
C LYS A 231 9.38 -21.80 -4.13
N ALA A 232 8.14 -21.96 -3.64
CA ALA A 232 7.73 -21.53 -2.32
C ALA A 232 8.69 -22.03 -1.22
N PRO A 233 9.02 -21.21 -0.21
CA PRO A 233 9.78 -21.70 0.94
C PRO A 233 8.98 -22.81 1.65
N GLU A 234 9.68 -23.88 2.04
CA GLU A 234 9.06 -25.08 2.64
C GLU A 234 8.37 -24.79 3.98
N ALA A 235 8.76 -23.72 4.69
CA ALA A 235 8.12 -23.30 5.94
C ALA A 235 8.24 -21.79 6.19
N THR A 236 7.16 -21.18 6.69
CA THR A 236 7.15 -19.79 7.20
C THR A 236 6.50 -19.79 8.58
N TRP A 237 7.21 -19.26 9.59
CA TRP A 237 6.70 -19.14 10.96
C TRP A 237 6.17 -17.72 11.19
N THR A 238 4.99 -17.60 11.80
CA THR A 238 4.40 -16.30 12.19
C THR A 238 4.39 -16.17 13.70
N TYR A 239 4.86 -15.03 14.22
CA TYR A 239 4.83 -14.71 15.64
C TYR A 239 4.36 -13.28 15.87
N LEU A 240 3.68 -13.04 16.99
CA LEU A 240 3.25 -11.70 17.41
C LEU A 240 4.41 -11.02 18.15
N VAL A 241 4.85 -9.87 17.63
CA VAL A 241 5.81 -9.01 18.32
C VAL A 241 5.03 -7.94 19.09
N ASN A 242 5.06 -8.01 20.42
CA ASN A 242 4.56 -6.94 21.27
C ASN A 242 5.63 -5.84 21.37
N ASP A 243 5.46 -4.79 20.59
CA ASP A 243 6.41 -3.66 20.52
C ASP A 243 6.12 -2.63 21.64
N ASP A 244 6.55 -2.93 22.88
CA ASP A 244 6.47 -2.01 24.03
C ASP A 244 7.53 -0.86 23.98
N SER A 245 8.32 -0.77 22.91
CA SER A 245 9.49 0.12 22.82
C SER A 245 9.14 1.61 22.66
N ILE A 246 8.01 1.95 22.04
CA ILE A 246 7.63 3.35 21.74
C ILE A 246 7.13 4.08 23.01
N LYS A 247 6.31 3.42 23.83
CA LYS A 247 5.76 4.05 25.06
C LYS A 247 6.87 4.34 26.07
N ASN A 248 7.86 3.46 26.18
CA ASN A 248 8.96 3.61 27.13
C ASN A 248 9.97 4.68 26.72
N THR A 249 10.29 4.82 25.43
CA THR A 249 11.26 5.84 24.94
C THR A 249 10.68 7.27 24.95
N LEU A 250 9.42 7.46 24.57
CA LEU A 250 8.71 8.75 24.73
C LEU A 250 8.47 9.10 26.21
N GLY A 251 8.27 8.10 27.07
CA GLY A 251 8.19 8.26 28.53
C GLY A 251 9.52 8.70 29.15
N LEU A 252 10.64 8.14 28.68
CA LEU A 252 12.00 8.51 29.11
C LEU A 252 12.38 9.95 28.69
N LEU A 253 12.01 10.37 27.48
CA LEU A 253 12.19 11.75 27.01
C LEU A 253 11.33 12.74 27.82
N LYS A 254 10.09 12.37 28.19
CA LYS A 254 9.27 13.15 29.12
C LYS A 254 9.87 13.23 30.54
N GLY A 255 10.59 12.19 30.96
CA GLY A 255 11.29 12.14 32.26
C GLY A 255 12.53 13.04 32.31
N LEU A 256 13.29 13.13 31.22
CA LEU A 256 14.51 13.95 31.12
C LEU A 256 14.21 15.46 31.08
N VAL A 257 13.06 15.87 30.54
CA VAL A 257 12.60 17.28 30.55
C VAL A 257 12.15 17.74 31.96
N LYS A 258 12.05 16.83 32.93
CA LYS A 258 11.56 17.13 34.29
C LYS A 258 12.64 17.66 35.26
N ILE A 259 13.91 17.76 34.84
CA ILE A 259 15.03 18.28 35.66
C ILE A 259 15.45 19.67 35.16
N SER A 260 14.54 20.62 35.21
CA SER A 260 14.82 22.04 35.47
C SER A 260 13.48 22.74 35.67
N GLY A 261 13.30 23.26 36.87
CA GLY A 261 12.02 23.77 37.33
C GLY A 261 11.52 24.93 36.47
N MET A 262 10.28 24.79 36.00
CA MET A 262 9.35 25.89 35.73
C MET A 262 7.93 25.32 35.79
N ASN A 263 7.45 25.12 37.02
CA ASN A 263 6.03 24.91 37.31
C ASN A 263 5.29 26.21 36.96
N ASN A 264 4.88 26.37 35.69
CA ASN A 264 3.74 27.18 35.23
C ASN A 264 3.60 27.29 33.70
N PHE A 265 4.18 26.38 32.90
CA PHE A 265 4.05 26.46 31.43
C PHE A 265 2.93 25.57 30.85
N PHE A 266 2.51 24.51 31.56
CA PHE A 266 1.50 23.57 31.07
C PHE A 266 0.04 23.98 31.27
N SER A 267 -0.23 24.99 32.12
CA SER A 267 -1.58 25.59 32.23
C SER A 267 -1.83 26.62 31.11
N TRP A 268 -0.76 27.30 30.65
CA TRP A 268 -0.85 28.30 29.59
C TRP A 268 -0.94 27.66 28.19
N LEU A 269 -0.31 26.51 27.97
CA LEU A 269 -0.36 25.80 26.68
C LEU A 269 -1.69 25.10 26.41
N THR A 270 -2.36 24.57 27.44
CA THR A 270 -3.72 24.02 27.30
C THR A 270 -4.74 25.13 27.04
N PHE A 271 -4.60 26.29 27.69
CA PHE A 271 -5.49 27.44 27.47
C PHE A 271 -5.28 28.13 26.10
N ALA A 272 -4.03 28.24 25.63
CA ALA A 272 -3.73 28.84 24.31
C ALA A 272 -4.21 27.95 23.14
N ALA A 273 -4.14 26.61 23.30
CA ALA A 273 -4.67 25.67 22.31
C ALA A 273 -6.21 25.68 22.25
N GLU A 274 -6.90 25.94 23.37
CA GLU A 274 -8.36 25.98 23.42
C GLU A 274 -8.95 27.33 22.95
N TYR A 275 -8.21 28.44 23.14
CA TYR A 275 -8.64 29.78 22.71
C TYR A 275 -8.49 30.02 21.19
N GLU A 276 -7.44 29.47 20.57
CA GLU A 276 -7.27 29.52 19.10
C GLU A 276 -8.22 28.56 18.36
N PHE A 277 -8.64 27.45 18.99
CA PHE A 277 -9.57 26.49 18.39
C PHE A 277 -11.00 27.06 18.24
N ASN A 278 -11.44 27.93 19.16
CA ASN A 278 -12.78 28.55 19.12
C ASN A 278 -12.89 29.76 18.18
N LYS A 279 -11.78 30.45 17.87
CA LYS A 279 -11.79 31.59 16.93
C LYS A 279 -11.87 31.17 15.45
N LEU A 280 -11.57 29.91 15.14
CA LEU A 280 -11.62 29.35 13.79
C LEU A 280 -12.99 28.76 13.40
N PHE A 281 -13.93 28.56 14.35
CA PHE A 281 -15.20 27.86 14.09
C PHE A 281 -16.50 28.59 14.44
N ILE A 282 -16.47 29.81 14.98
CA ILE A 282 -17.68 30.66 15.07
C ILE A 282 -17.35 32.04 14.52
N GLY A 283 -17.66 32.26 13.24
CA GLY A 283 -17.85 33.60 12.72
C GLY A 283 -19.03 34.25 13.46
N SER A 284 -18.74 35.05 14.48
CA SER A 284 -19.75 35.92 15.07
C SER A 284 -20.03 37.06 14.11
N ARG A 285 -21.23 37.05 13.54
CA ARG A 285 -21.89 38.24 13.01
C ARG A 285 -21.86 39.35 14.07
N LYS A 286 -21.07 40.38 13.84
CA LYS A 286 -21.48 41.81 13.70
C LYS A 286 -20.24 42.69 13.66
#